data_AF-A0A2N5EEF3-F1
#
_entry.id   AF-A0A2N5EEF3-F1
#
_cell.length_a   1.000
_cell.length_b   1.000
_cell.length_c   1.000
_cell.angle_alpha   90.00
_cell.angle_beta   90.00
_cell.angle_gamma   90.00
#
_symmetry.space_group_name_H-M   'P 1'
#
loop_
_entity.id
_entity.type
_entity.pdbx_description
1 polymer ?
#
loop_
_entity_poly.entity_id
_entity_poly.type
_entity_poly.pdbx_seq_one_letter_code
_entity_poly.pdbx_strand_id
1 'polypeptide(L)'
;MLLANEAQQALGKRYLAAIRRTHFAAKNPTQQIFDGAPDHWKRLLCFHAGLKARHVTLSYAGLTQEERRSVIEALRSLMAFARTLPRFLSDNDCTLRSP
;
A
#
# COMPACT_ATOMS: atom_id res chain seq x y z
N MET A 1 29.13 14.60 26.20
CA MET A 1 27.95 14.34 25.36
C MET A 1 27.25 15.68 25.16
N LEU A 2 27.49 16.35 24.02
CA LEU A 2 26.91 17.67 23.74
C LEU A 2 25.43 17.50 23.40
N LEU A 3 24.55 17.85 24.35
CA LEU A 3 23.13 18.01 24.10
C LEU A 3 22.99 19.10 23.03
N ALA A 4 22.67 18.70 21.79
CA ALA A 4 22.47 19.63 20.69
C ALA A 4 21.46 20.70 21.12
N ASN A 5 21.82 21.98 20.96
CA ASN A 5 20.99 23.12 21.30
C ASN A 5 19.63 23.00 20.59
N GLU A 6 18.53 23.41 21.22
CA GLU A 6 17.17 23.32 20.66
C GLU A 6 17.08 23.91 19.24
N ALA A 7 17.83 24.99 18.98
CA ALA A 7 17.96 25.59 17.66
C ALA A 7 18.57 24.63 16.62
N GLN A 8 19.61 23.87 16.99
CA GLN A 8 20.23 22.87 16.13
C GLN A 8 19.31 21.67 15.90
N GLN A 9 18.52 21.27 16.90
CA GLN A 9 17.53 20.20 16.75
C GLN A 9 16.38 20.61 15.81
N ALA A 10 15.86 21.83 15.95
CA ALA A 10 14.81 22.36 15.08
C ALA A 10 15.29 22.47 13.62
N LEU A 11 16.52 22.94 13.44
CA LEU A 11 17.18 23.06 12.14
C LEU A 11 17.43 21.67 11.52
N GLY A 12 17.92 20.71 12.31
CA GLY A 12 18.06 19.31 11.89
C GLY A 12 16.74 18.68 11.47
N LYS A 13 15.65 18.89 12.24
CA LYS A 13 14.30 18.41 11.88
C LYS A 13 13.81 19.01 10.56
N ARG A 14 14.07 20.30 10.32
CA ARG A 14 13.72 20.98 9.06
C ARG A 14 14.47 20.38 7.87
N TYR A 15 15.77 20.15 8.00
CA TYR A 15 16.57 19.51 6.94
C TYR A 15 16.13 18.08 6.66
N LEU A 16 15.88 17.28 7.69
CA LEU A 16 15.37 15.91 7.52
C LEU A 16 13.99 15.91 6.85
N ALA A 17 13.11 16.84 7.22
CA ALA A 17 11.80 16.98 6.57
C ALA A 17 11.93 17.42 5.10
N ALA A 18 12.88 18.30 4.78
CA ALA A 18 13.18 18.70 3.41
C ALA A 18 13.74 17.54 2.59
N ILE A 19 14.75 16.82 3.09
CA ILE A 19 15.33 15.63 2.44
C ILE A 19 14.23 14.58 2.21
N ARG A 20 13.38 14.34 3.21
CA ARG A 20 12.26 13.41 3.08
C ARG A 20 11.27 13.85 1.98
N ARG A 21 10.98 15.14 1.86
CA ARG A 21 10.09 15.66 0.80
C ARG A 21 10.75 15.63 -0.58
N THR A 22 12.04 15.94 -0.69
CA THR A 22 12.72 16.05 -1.99
C THR A 22 13.13 14.69 -2.54
N HIS A 23 13.57 13.78 -1.67
CA HIS A 23 14.16 12.50 -2.07
C HIS A 23 13.29 11.27 -1.75
N PHE A 24 12.36 11.40 -0.80
CA PHE A 24 11.48 10.31 -0.39
C PHE A 24 9.98 10.61 -0.62
N ALA A 25 9.64 11.65 -1.37
CA ALA A 25 8.30 11.84 -1.94
C ALA A 25 7.99 10.87 -3.08
N ALA A 26 8.58 9.67 -3.06
CA ALA A 26 8.10 8.57 -3.86
C ALA A 26 6.64 8.34 -3.47
N LYS A 27 5.72 8.48 -4.43
CA LYS A 27 4.30 8.17 -4.25
C LYS A 27 4.20 6.85 -3.51
N ASN A 28 3.48 6.83 -2.39
CA ASN A 28 3.37 5.65 -1.53
C ASN A 28 3.01 4.42 -2.41
N PRO A 29 3.86 3.37 -2.48
CA PRO A 29 3.61 2.24 -3.36
C PRO A 29 2.26 1.58 -3.12
N THR A 30 1.83 1.51 -1.85
CA THR A 30 0.49 1.03 -1.49
C THR A 30 -0.61 1.91 -2.06
N GLN A 31 -0.43 3.23 -2.03
CA GLN A 31 -1.37 4.16 -2.65
C GLN A 31 -1.46 3.93 -4.16
N GLN A 32 -0.33 3.78 -4.84
CA GLN A 32 -0.30 3.54 -6.29
C GLN A 32 -1.04 2.24 -6.65
N ILE A 33 -0.79 1.16 -5.90
CA ILE A 33 -1.46 -0.12 -6.10
C ILE A 33 -2.96 0.02 -5.82
N PHE A 34 -3.35 0.64 -4.70
CA PHE A 34 -4.75 0.76 -4.31
C PHE A 34 -5.57 1.65 -5.26
N ASP A 35 -5.02 2.80 -5.64
CA ASP A 35 -5.70 3.77 -6.52
C ASP A 35 -5.69 3.30 -7.99
N GLY A 36 -4.66 2.56 -8.42
CA GLY A 36 -4.52 2.03 -9.78
C GLY A 36 -5.09 0.63 -10.00
N ALA A 37 -5.53 -0.07 -8.94
CA ALA A 37 -6.10 -1.41 -9.07
C ALA A 37 -7.44 -1.39 -9.82
N PRO A 38 -7.68 -2.34 -10.75
CA PRO A 38 -9.01 -2.58 -11.30
C PRO A 38 -10.04 -2.89 -10.21
N ASP A 39 -11.31 -2.57 -10.46
CA ASP A 39 -12.41 -2.74 -9.49
C ASP A 39 -12.47 -4.11 -8.82
N HIS A 40 -12.26 -5.19 -9.58
CA HIS A 40 -12.30 -6.55 -9.03
C HIS A 40 -11.12 -6.82 -8.06
N TRP A 41 -9.92 -6.34 -8.39
CA TRP A 41 -8.76 -6.40 -7.50
C TRP A 41 -8.96 -5.54 -6.25
N LYS A 42 -9.54 -4.36 -6.42
CA LYS A 42 -9.82 -3.45 -5.31
C LYS A 42 -10.87 -4.01 -4.36
N ARG A 43 -11.89 -4.70 -4.89
CA ARG A 43 -12.87 -5.48 -4.09
C ARG A 43 -12.19 -6.60 -3.28
N LEU A 44 -11.34 -7.41 -3.92
CA LEU A 44 -10.58 -8.46 -3.24
C LEU A 44 -9.71 -7.89 -2.12
N LEU A 45 -8.98 -6.81 -2.42
CA LEU A 45 -8.11 -6.16 -1.46
C LEU A 45 -8.88 -5.57 -0.28
N CYS A 46 -9.98 -4.87 -0.53
CA CYS A 46 -10.86 -4.35 0.53
C CYS A 46 -11.45 -5.49 1.38
N PHE A 47 -11.89 -6.58 0.75
CA PHE A 47 -12.39 -7.76 1.47
C PHE A 47 -11.31 -8.35 2.40
N HIS A 48 -10.10 -8.58 1.87
CA HIS A 48 -8.99 -9.13 2.65
C HIS A 48 -8.53 -8.19 3.78
N ALA A 49 -8.64 -6.88 3.58
CA ALA A 49 -8.36 -5.86 4.59
C ALA A 49 -9.50 -5.67 5.62
N GLY A 50 -10.60 -6.44 5.54
CA GLY A 50 -11.76 -6.29 6.43
C GLY A 50 -12.56 -5.00 6.20
N LEU A 51 -12.41 -4.37 5.03
CA LEU A 51 -13.07 -3.13 4.65
C LEU A 51 -14.43 -3.39 3.98
N LYS A 52 -15.37 -2.46 4.19
CA LYS A 52 -16.71 -2.50 3.58
C LYS A 52 -16.67 -2.20 2.08
N ALA A 53 -17.70 -2.63 1.35
CA ALA A 53 -17.84 -2.41 -0.10
C ALA A 53 -17.67 -0.95 -0.54
N ARG A 54 -18.12 0.02 0.27
CA ARG A 54 -17.97 1.46 -0.02
C ARG A 54 -16.51 1.90 -0.21
N HIS A 55 -15.53 1.20 0.36
CA HIS A 55 -14.12 1.62 0.27
C HIS A 55 -13.53 1.34 -1.11
N VAL A 56 -14.20 0.54 -1.95
CA VAL A 56 -13.78 0.26 -3.33
C VAL A 56 -13.78 1.53 -4.17
N THR A 57 -14.76 2.43 -3.95
CA THR A 57 -14.88 3.69 -4.69
C THR A 57 -14.04 4.83 -4.10
N LEU A 58 -13.42 4.62 -2.93
CA LEU A 58 -12.53 5.60 -2.31
C LEU A 58 -11.14 5.57 -2.95
N SER A 59 -10.46 6.72 -2.91
CA SER A 59 -9.01 6.76 -3.06
C SER A 59 -8.33 6.41 -1.74
N TYR A 60 -7.08 5.98 -1.79
CA TYR A 60 -6.28 5.67 -0.61
C TYR A 60 -6.17 6.88 0.34
N ALA A 61 -6.15 8.09 -0.22
CA ALA A 61 -6.16 9.33 0.56
C ALA A 61 -7.48 9.53 1.35
N GLY A 62 -8.59 8.96 0.89
CA GLY A 62 -9.88 8.97 1.57
C GLY A 62 -10.01 7.96 2.73
N LEU A 63 -9.05 7.05 2.88
CA LEU A 63 -9.02 6.08 3.97
C LEU A 63 -8.46 6.68 5.27
N THR A 64 -8.95 6.21 6.42
CA THR A 64 -8.38 6.52 7.73
C THR A 64 -6.98 5.91 7.90
N GLN A 65 -6.26 6.30 8.95
CA GLN A 65 -4.93 5.76 9.21
C GLN A 65 -4.97 4.24 9.50
N GLU A 66 -5.99 3.80 10.22
CA GLU A 66 -6.24 2.39 10.55
C GLU A 66 -6.58 1.59 9.29
N GLU A 67 -7.48 2.11 8.46
CA GLU A 67 -7.86 1.46 7.20
C GLU A 67 -6.67 1.35 6.24
N ARG A 68 -5.84 2.40 6.16
CA ARG A 68 -4.58 2.37 5.39
C ARG A 68 -3.63 1.30 5.88
N ARG A 69 -3.55 1.08 7.21
CA ARG A 69 -2.73 0.01 7.81
C ARG A 69 -3.27 -1.37 7.41
N SER A 70 -4.57 -1.58 7.51
CA SER A 70 -5.22 -2.83 7.10
C SER A 70 -4.98 -3.14 5.60
N VAL A 71 -5.02 -2.13 4.72
CA VAL A 71 -4.69 -2.30 3.30
C VAL A 71 -3.22 -2.72 3.10
N ILE A 72 -2.27 -2.14 3.85
CA ILE A 72 -0.85 -2.52 3.78
C ILE A 72 -0.66 -3.98 4.20
N GLU A 73 -1.30 -4.39 5.30
CA GLU A 73 -1.22 -5.75 5.82
C GLU A 73 -1.84 -6.76 4.85
N ALA A 74 -3.00 -6.43 4.27
CA ALA A 74 -3.66 -7.25 3.26
C ALA A 74 -2.78 -7.44 2.02
N LEU A 75 -2.16 -6.38 1.50
CA LEU A 75 -1.23 -6.48 0.37
C LEU A 75 -0.02 -7.35 0.72
N ARG A 76 0.57 -7.19 1.91
CA ARG A 76 1.69 -8.05 2.34
C ARG A 76 1.30 -9.51 2.41
N SER A 77 0.12 -9.80 2.96
CA SER A 77 -0.43 -11.15 3.04
C SER A 77 -0.64 -11.76 1.64
N LEU A 78 -1.26 -11.02 0.72
CA LEU A 78 -1.46 -11.47 -0.66
C LEU A 78 -0.15 -11.71 -1.41
N MET A 79 0.85 -10.83 -1.25
CA MET A 79 2.18 -11.04 -1.84
C MET A 79 2.90 -12.25 -1.25
N ALA A 80 2.78 -12.47 0.07
CA ALA A 80 3.34 -13.66 0.71
C ALA A 80 2.66 -14.94 0.19
N PHE A 81 1.33 -14.93 0.08
CA PHE A 81 0.58 -16.03 -0.53
C PHE A 81 1.01 -16.30 -1.97
N ALA A 82 1.11 -15.27 -2.81
CA ALA A 82 1.55 -15.40 -4.20
C ALA A 82 2.95 -16.03 -4.32
N ARG A 83 3.85 -15.79 -3.36
CA ARG A 83 5.18 -16.43 -3.31
C ARG A 83 5.13 -17.91 -2.93
N THR A 84 4.07 -18.37 -2.27
CA THR A 84 3.86 -19.78 -1.94
C THR A 84 3.22 -20.57 -3.08
N LEU A 85 2.62 -19.87 -4.07
CA LEU A 85 2.06 -20.52 -5.23
C LEU A 85 3.19 -21.14 -6.09
N PRO A 86 3.02 -22.38 -6.57
CA PRO A 86 3.93 -22.96 -7.54
C PRO A 86 4.07 -22.05 -8.76
N ARG A 87 5.21 -22.10 -9.47
CA ARG A 87 5.42 -21.35 -10.73
C ARG A 87 4.48 -21.74 -11.88
N PHE A 88 3.49 -22.60 -11.64
CA PHE A 88 2.49 -23.01 -12.62
C PHE A 88 1.35 -21.99 -12.65
N LEU A 89 1.60 -20.86 -13.30
CA LEU A 89 0.56 -20.08 -13.95
C LEU A 89 0.90 -20.16 -15.44
N SER A 90 0.40 -21.20 -16.09
CA SER A 90 0.34 -21.28 -17.55
C SER A 90 -0.73 -20.30 -18.03
N ASP A 91 -0.53 -19.62 -19.17
CA ASP A 91 -1.52 -18.71 -19.77
C ASP A 91 -2.89 -19.37 -19.99
N ASN A 92 -2.96 -20.71 -19.94
CA ASN A 92 -4.17 -21.49 -20.16
C ASN A 92 -4.94 -21.84 -18.88
N ASP A 93 -4.36 -21.68 -17.68
CA ASP A 93 -4.98 -22.15 -16.41
C ASP A 93 -6.19 -21.31 -15.99
N CYS A 94 -6.37 -20.12 -16.56
CA CYS A 94 -7.51 -19.22 -16.30
C CYS A 94 -8.69 -19.42 -17.27
N THR A 95 -8.61 -20.36 -18.23
CA THR A 95 -9.72 -20.60 -19.16
C THR A 95 -10.70 -21.63 -18.59
N LEU A 96 -11.84 -21.15 -18.07
CA LEU A 96 -13.01 -22.00 -17.87
C LEU A 96 -13.55 -22.37 -19.25
N ARG A 97 -13.16 -23.54 -19.77
CA ARG A 97 -13.85 -24.12 -20.93
C ARG A 97 -15.32 -24.30 -20.54
N SER A 98 -16.19 -23.47 -21.11
CA SER A 98 -17.63 -23.73 -21.09
C SER A 98 -17.92 -24.98 -21.92
N PRO A 99 -18.91 -25.80 -21.53
CA PRO A 99 -19.20 -27.09 -22.14
C PRO A 99 -19.55 -27.00 -23.63
#